data_AF-A0A3N5VE23-F1
#
_entry.id   AF-A0A3N5VE23-F1
#
_cell.length_a   1.000
_cell.length_b   1.000
_cell.length_c   1.000
_cell.angle_alpha   90.00
_cell.angle_beta   90.00
_cell.angle_gamma   90.00
#
_symmetry.space_group_name_H-M   'P 1'
#
loop_
_entity.id
_entity.type
_entity.pdbx_description
1 polymer ?
#
loop_
_entity_poly.entity_id
_entity_poly.type
_entity_poly.pdbx_seq_one_letter_code
_entity_poly.pdbx_strand_id
1 'polypeptide(L)'
;MNTLALIANLRIQDVLDILFLTVLAYHLYLWFRGTKAFKALIGLFALGVVFTIAQTWGLFLTTWVFQILWQVLVILLIILFQSEIRQALEKFDPLRTLGLRKTAQPGQWTQSLSDAVFTLAERKVGALIMIERSERVEECVTSVQTLEGKPTP
;
A
#
# COMPACT_ATOMS: atom_id res chain seq x y z
N MET A 1 -29.99 31.44 -1.72
CA MET A 1 -30.05 30.09 -2.34
C MET A 1 -30.64 29.16 -1.28
N ASN A 2 -31.83 28.60 -1.51
CA ASN A 2 -32.61 27.89 -0.49
C ASN A 2 -32.00 26.53 -0.12
N THR A 3 -31.09 26.51 0.85
CA THR A 3 -30.51 25.28 1.42
C THR A 3 -31.55 24.37 2.08
N LEU A 4 -32.69 24.92 2.52
CA LEU A 4 -33.81 24.17 3.09
C LEU A 4 -34.56 23.29 2.08
N ALA A 5 -34.53 23.62 0.78
CA ALA A 5 -35.19 22.82 -0.26
C ALA A 5 -34.44 21.51 -0.59
N LEU A 6 -33.12 21.48 -0.36
CA LEU A 6 -32.29 20.29 -0.54
C LEU A 6 -32.58 19.21 0.52
N ILE A 7 -32.86 19.63 1.76
CA ILE A 7 -33.18 18.70 2.85
C ILE A 7 -34.58 18.09 2.65
N ALA A 8 -35.53 18.85 2.09
CA ALA A 8 -36.91 18.40 1.86
C ALA A 8 -37.06 17.42 0.68
N ASN A 9 -36.08 17.34 -0.23
CA ASN A 9 -36.06 16.43 -1.39
C ASN A 9 -35.00 15.32 -1.27
N LEU A 10 -34.49 15.06 -0.07
CA LEU A 10 -33.54 13.97 0.15
C LEU A 10 -34.21 12.63 -0.21
N ARG A 11 -33.76 12.04 -1.32
CA ARG A 11 -34.18 10.70 -1.74
C ARG A 11 -33.28 9.70 -1.03
N ILE A 12 -33.83 8.50 -0.79
CA ILE A 12 -33.06 7.38 -0.24
C ILE A 12 -31.84 7.05 -1.14
N GLN A 13 -31.94 7.35 -2.44
CA GLN A 13 -30.84 7.24 -3.40
C GLN A 13 -29.66 8.15 -3.04
N ASP A 14 -29.90 9.39 -2.61
CA ASP A 14 -28.84 10.33 -2.24
C ASP A 14 -28.10 9.86 -0.98
N VAL A 15 -28.84 9.29 -0.01
CA VAL A 15 -28.25 8.71 1.20
C VAL A 15 -27.39 7.49 0.85
N LEU A 16 -27.88 6.61 -0.04
CA LEU A 16 -27.14 5.44 -0.50
C LEU A 16 -25.86 5.85 -1.25
N ASP A 17 -25.94 6.89 -2.08
CA ASP A 17 -24.80 7.39 -2.86
C ASP A 17 -23.74 8.02 -1.96
N ILE A 18 -24.16 8.87 -1.00
CA ILE A 18 -23.23 9.44 -0.01
C ILE A 18 -22.58 8.35 0.82
N LEU A 19 -23.34 7.34 1.28
CA LEU A 19 -22.80 6.21 2.03
C LEU A 19 -21.78 5.44 1.19
N PHE A 20 -22.12 5.11 -0.05
CA PHE A 20 -21.24 4.40 -0.98
C PHE A 20 -19.96 5.18 -1.26
N LEU A 21 -20.08 6.46 -1.63
CA LEU A 21 -18.95 7.35 -1.89
C LEU A 21 -18.07 7.52 -0.65
N THR A 22 -18.66 7.62 0.54
CA THR A 22 -17.92 7.73 1.80
C THR A 22 -17.13 6.47 2.09
N VAL A 23 -17.74 5.28 1.95
CA VAL A 23 -17.04 4.00 2.15
C VAL A 23 -15.92 3.82 1.13
N LEU A 24 -16.16 4.17 -0.14
CA LEU A 24 -15.17 4.11 -1.20
C LEU A 24 -14.00 5.07 -0.94
N ALA A 25 -14.30 6.33 -0.62
CA ALA A 25 -13.31 7.34 -0.29
C ALA A 25 -12.49 6.97 0.95
N TYR A 26 -13.13 6.40 1.98
CA TYR A 26 -12.45 5.91 3.18
C TYR A 26 -11.49 4.76 2.87
N HIS A 27 -11.91 3.80 2.04
CA HIS A 27 -11.03 2.71 1.60
C HIS A 27 -9.86 3.22 0.74
N LEU A 28 -10.11 4.15 -0.19
CA LEU A 28 -9.05 4.82 -0.92
C LEU A 28 -8.07 5.51 0.03
N TYR A 29 -8.59 6.27 1.00
CA TYR A 29 -7.74 6.94 1.99
C TYR A 29 -6.87 5.95 2.77
N LEU A 30 -7.43 4.83 3.25
CA LEU A 30 -6.63 3.79 3.92
C LEU A 30 -5.57 3.19 3.00
N TRP A 31 -5.88 2.98 1.73
CA TRP A 31 -4.96 2.40 0.75
C TRP A 31 -3.79 3.34 0.43
N PHE A 32 -4.06 4.64 0.34
CA PHE A 32 -3.01 5.65 0.14
C PHE A 32 -2.23 5.95 1.43
N ARG A 33 -2.86 5.91 2.60
CA ARG A 33 -2.25 6.32 3.88
C ARG A 33 -1.08 5.41 4.24
N GLY A 34 0.10 6.02 4.39
CA GLY A 34 1.33 5.32 4.80
C GLY A 34 2.18 4.81 3.64
N THR A 35 1.69 4.93 2.40
CA THR A 35 2.48 4.57 1.21
C THR A 35 3.51 5.64 0.87
N LYS A 36 4.60 5.24 0.23
CA LYS A 36 5.57 6.18 -0.38
C LYS A 36 4.88 7.07 -1.42
N ALA A 37 3.87 6.54 -2.10
CA ALA A 37 3.01 7.24 -3.04
C ALA A 37 2.36 8.49 -2.46
N PHE A 38 1.85 8.44 -1.22
CA PHE A 38 1.22 9.59 -0.59
C PHE A 38 2.19 10.76 -0.38
N LYS A 39 3.42 10.50 0.06
CA LYS A 39 4.45 11.53 0.20
C LYS A 39 4.81 12.17 -1.15
N ALA A 40 4.92 11.34 -2.20
CA ALA A 40 5.15 11.83 -3.56
C ALA A 40 3.98 12.68 -4.07
N LEU A 41 2.73 12.31 -3.77
CA LEU A 41 1.54 13.06 -4.14
C LEU A 41 1.50 14.45 -3.47
N ILE A 42 1.81 14.54 -2.17
CA ILE A 42 1.94 15.85 -1.49
C ILE A 42 3.02 16.70 -2.17
N GLY A 43 4.17 16.12 -2.50
CA GLY A 43 5.25 16.83 -3.19
C GLY A 43 4.81 17.35 -4.55
N LEU A 44 4.13 16.51 -5.35
CA LEU A 44 3.59 16.87 -6.65
C LEU A 44 2.54 17.98 -6.54
N PHE A 45 1.65 17.90 -5.56
CA PHE A 45 0.64 18.93 -5.30
C PHE A 45 1.27 20.27 -4.94
N ALA A 46 2.24 20.28 -4.01
CA ALA A 46 2.97 21.49 -3.64
C ALA A 46 3.70 22.10 -4.85
N LEU A 47 4.33 21.26 -5.67
CA LEU A 47 5.04 21.68 -6.88
C LEU A 47 4.08 22.28 -7.91
N GLY A 48 2.89 21.69 -8.08
CA GLY A 48 1.81 22.22 -8.91
C GLY A 48 1.29 23.58 -8.43
N VAL A 49 1.10 23.76 -7.12
CA VAL A 49 0.70 25.05 -6.54
C VAL A 49 1.73 26.14 -6.84
N VAL A 50 3.01 25.86 -6.65
CA VAL A 50 4.09 26.82 -6.96
C VAL A 50 4.13 27.14 -8.44
N PHE A 51 3.94 26.14 -9.32
CA PHE A 51 3.87 26.35 -10.76
C PHE A 51 2.70 27.28 -11.15
N THR A 52 1.50 27.05 -10.61
CA THR A 52 0.33 27.90 -10.86
C THR A 52 0.59 29.35 -10.41
N ILE A 53 1.22 29.53 -9.24
CA ILE A 53 1.60 30.87 -8.76
C ILE A 53 2.58 31.53 -9.74
N ALA A 54 3.65 30.83 -10.14
CA ALA A 54 4.64 31.36 -11.07
C ALA A 54 4.02 31.75 -12.43
N GLN A 55 3.10 30.93 -12.94
CA GLN A 55 2.37 31.20 -14.18
C GLN A 55 1.44 32.42 -14.06
N THR A 56 0.66 32.51 -12.98
CA THR A 56 -0.24 33.66 -12.76
C THR A 56 0.49 34.97 -12.57
N TRP A 57 1.70 34.95 -12.01
CA TRP A 57 2.56 36.13 -11.83
C TRP A 57 3.42 36.45 -13.06
N GLY A 58 3.38 35.62 -14.10
CA GLY A 58 4.12 35.84 -15.34
C GLY A 58 5.63 35.63 -15.25
N LEU A 59 6.12 34.79 -14.33
CA LEU A 59 7.56 34.50 -14.18
C LEU A 59 8.04 33.59 -15.31
N PHE A 60 8.43 34.17 -16.45
CA PHE A 60 8.84 33.44 -17.65
C PHE A 60 9.93 32.39 -17.41
N LEU A 61 11.05 32.79 -16.77
CA LEU A 61 12.17 31.89 -16.46
C LEU A 61 11.73 30.72 -15.56
N THR A 62 10.94 31.03 -14.53
CA THR A 62 10.45 30.01 -13.59
C THR A 62 9.52 29.04 -14.30
N THR A 63 8.52 29.53 -15.05
CA THR A 63 7.62 28.69 -15.84
C THR A 63 8.37 27.79 -16.83
N TRP A 64 9.42 28.33 -17.48
CA TRP A 64 10.27 27.57 -18.39
C TRP A 64 11.06 26.45 -17.67
N VAL A 65 11.65 26.75 -16.52
CA VAL A 65 12.32 25.73 -15.68
C VAL A 65 11.32 24.65 -15.25
N PHE A 66 10.13 25.05 -14.81
CA PHE A 66 9.08 24.10 -14.42
C PHE A 66 8.61 23.21 -15.57
N GLN A 67 8.57 23.70 -16.82
CA GLN A 67 8.26 22.87 -17.99
C GLN A 67 9.29 21.74 -18.18
N ILE A 68 10.58 22.07 -18.06
CA ILE A 68 11.65 21.07 -18.15
C ILE A 68 11.57 20.08 -16.97
N LEU A 69 11.38 20.61 -15.75
CA LEU A 69 11.20 19.79 -14.57
C LEU A 69 10.02 18.84 -14.72
N TRP A 70 8.89 19.28 -15.29
CA TRP A 70 7.71 18.44 -15.51
C TRP A 70 8.04 17.22 -16.38
N GLN A 71 8.84 17.42 -17.43
CA GLN A 71 9.24 16.36 -18.35
C GLN A 71 10.10 15.30 -17.66
N VAL A 72 11.05 15.72 -16.81
CA VAL A 72 11.89 14.82 -16.00
C VAL A 72 11.09 14.17 -14.87
N LEU A 73 10.16 14.92 -14.27
CA LEU A 73 9.33 14.47 -13.15
C LEU A 73 8.43 13.30 -13.55
N VAL A 74 7.82 13.33 -14.73
CA VAL A 74 7.00 12.22 -15.24
C VAL A 74 7.84 10.94 -15.37
N ILE A 75 9.05 11.03 -15.91
CA ILE A 75 9.96 9.89 -16.05
C ILE A 75 10.35 9.36 -14.66
N LEU A 76 10.75 10.25 -13.76
CA LEU A 76 11.11 9.90 -12.38
C LEU A 76 9.94 9.22 -11.66
N LEU A 77 8.72 9.75 -11.83
CA LEU A 77 7.51 9.19 -11.27
C LEU A 77 7.28 7.77 -11.78
N ILE A 78 7.37 7.52 -13.09
CA ILE A 78 7.24 6.17 -13.65
C ILE A 78 8.26 5.20 -13.03
N ILE A 79 9.54 5.60 -12.93
CA ILE A 79 10.61 4.76 -12.39
C ILE A 79 10.37 4.46 -10.90
N LEU A 80 10.03 5.48 -10.10
CA LEU A 80 9.86 5.35 -8.66
C LEU A 80 8.62 4.51 -8.33
N PHE A 81 7.54 4.67 -9.09
CA PHE A 81 6.31 3.90 -8.93
C PHE A 81 6.33 2.55 -9.63
N GLN A 82 7.40 2.19 -10.35
CA GLN A 82 7.50 0.92 -11.07
C GLN A 82 7.35 -0.29 -10.13
N SER A 83 7.97 -0.25 -8.94
CA SER A 83 7.83 -1.32 -7.94
C SER A 83 6.46 -1.37 -7.30
N GLU A 84 5.85 -0.20 -7.05
CA GLU A 84 4.53 -0.09 -6.42
C GLU A 84 3.43 -0.63 -7.34
N ILE A 85 3.49 -0.32 -8.65
CA ILE A 85 2.54 -0.86 -9.64
C ILE A 85 2.67 -2.39 -9.71
N ARG A 86 3.90 -2.91 -9.69
CA ARG A 86 4.16 -4.35 -9.67
C ARG A 86 3.55 -5.00 -8.42
N GLN A 87 3.85 -4.46 -7.24
CA GLN A 87 3.32 -4.97 -5.97
C GLN A 87 1.80 -4.89 -5.90
N ALA A 88 1.20 -3.80 -6.40
CA ALA A 88 -0.25 -3.68 -6.48
C ALA A 88 -0.83 -4.81 -7.34
N LEU A 89 -0.26 -5.06 -8.53
CA LEU A 89 -0.70 -6.13 -9.41
C LEU A 89 -0.53 -7.53 -8.79
N GLU A 90 0.56 -7.74 -8.05
CA GLU A 90 0.80 -8.98 -7.30
C GLU A 90 -0.18 -9.17 -6.14
N LYS A 91 -0.55 -8.10 -5.44
CA LYS A 91 -1.57 -8.14 -4.36
C LYS A 91 -2.99 -8.28 -4.90
N PHE A 92 -3.26 -7.84 -6.14
CA PHE A 92 -4.49 -8.09 -6.88
C PHE A 92 -4.55 -9.54 -7.39
N ASP A 93 -4.60 -10.49 -6.45
CA ASP A 93 -4.93 -11.88 -6.75
C ASP A 93 -6.44 -12.10 -6.46
N PRO A 94 -7.30 -12.14 -7.49
CA PRO A 94 -8.73 -12.40 -7.30
C PRO A 94 -9.00 -13.77 -6.65
N LEU A 95 -8.12 -14.76 -6.76
CA LEU A 95 -8.26 -16.06 -6.09
C LEU A 95 -8.08 -15.93 -4.57
N ARG A 96 -7.30 -14.95 -4.12
CA ARG A 96 -7.07 -14.65 -2.69
C ARG A 96 -8.26 -13.94 -2.06
N THR A 97 -8.87 -13.00 -2.78
CA THR A 97 -10.03 -12.21 -2.30
C THR A 97 -11.31 -13.06 -2.22
N LEU A 98 -11.41 -14.11 -3.02
CA LEU A 98 -12.51 -15.09 -2.98
C LEU A 98 -12.37 -16.14 -1.86
N GLY A 99 -11.34 -16.08 -1.02
CA GLY A 99 -11.19 -16.96 0.14
C GLY A 99 -10.94 -18.44 -0.20
N LEU A 100 -10.63 -18.77 -1.46
CA LEU A 100 -10.43 -20.15 -1.93
C LEU A 100 -9.11 -20.77 -1.48
N ARG A 101 -8.19 -19.97 -0.89
CA ARG A 101 -7.03 -20.53 -0.21
C ARG A 101 -7.52 -21.15 1.09
N LYS A 102 -7.86 -22.45 1.03
CA LYS A 102 -7.99 -23.32 2.21
C LYS A 102 -6.90 -22.91 3.19
N THR A 103 -7.30 -22.40 4.35
CA THR A 103 -6.41 -22.29 5.50
C THR A 103 -5.81 -23.68 5.63
N ALA A 104 -4.55 -23.85 5.22
CA ALA A 104 -3.86 -25.11 5.39
C ALA A 104 -4.00 -25.40 6.88
N GLN A 105 -4.67 -26.51 7.21
CA GLN A 105 -4.77 -26.93 8.60
C GLN A 105 -3.37 -26.86 9.20
N PRO A 106 -3.22 -26.45 10.48
CA PRO A 106 -1.92 -26.41 11.12
C PRO A 106 -1.25 -27.77 10.89
N GLY A 107 -0.27 -27.78 9.99
CA GLY A 107 0.39 -29.00 9.60
C GLY A 107 1.16 -29.52 10.80
N GLN A 108 1.45 -30.82 10.84
CA GLN A 108 2.23 -31.47 11.90
C GLN A 108 3.52 -30.73 12.32
N TRP A 109 4.04 -29.82 11.49
CA TRP A 109 5.16 -28.94 11.80
C TRP A 109 4.95 -28.01 13.01
N THR A 110 3.72 -27.66 13.39
CA THR A 110 3.48 -26.75 14.53
C THR A 110 3.94 -27.34 15.85
N GLN A 111 3.84 -28.67 15.98
CA GLN A 111 4.28 -29.39 17.16
C GLN A 111 5.81 -29.47 17.20
N SER A 112 6.45 -29.84 16.08
CA SER A 112 7.91 -29.82 15.94
C SER A 112 8.51 -28.43 16.20
N LEU A 113 7.84 -27.37 15.72
CA LEU A 113 8.30 -26.01 15.96
C LEU A 113 8.23 -25.65 17.44
N SER A 114 7.15 -26.05 18.12
CA SER A 114 6.98 -25.79 19.55
C SER A 114 8.07 -26.48 20.37
N ASP A 115 8.35 -27.76 20.09
CA ASP A 115 9.43 -28.52 20.75
C ASP A 115 10.82 -27.90 20.51
N ALA A 116 11.09 -27.44 19.28
CA ALA A 116 12.33 -26.73 18.95
C ALA A 116 12.47 -25.40 19.70
N VAL A 117 11.39 -24.61 19.79
CA VAL A 117 11.38 -23.33 20.54
C VAL A 117 11.60 -23.56 22.04
N PHE A 118 10.97 -24.58 22.63
CA PHE A 118 11.22 -24.95 24.03
C PHE A 118 12.67 -25.39 24.26
N THR A 119 13.24 -26.18 23.35
CA THR A 119 14.64 -26.61 23.42
C THR A 119 15.62 -25.43 23.34
N LEU A 120 15.34 -24.45 22.47
CA LEU A 120 16.13 -23.21 22.38
C LEU A 120 16.02 -22.36 23.65
N ALA A 121 14.82 -22.28 24.24
CA ALA A 121 14.58 -21.56 25.48
C ALA A 121 15.32 -22.20 26.68
N GLU A 122 15.28 -23.52 26.81
CA GLU A 122 16.03 -24.27 27.84
C GLU A 122 17.54 -24.01 27.73
N ARG A 123 18.06 -23.96 26.50
CA ARG A 123 19.46 -23.68 26.22
C ARG A 123 19.83 -22.19 26.26
N LYS A 124 18.86 -21.31 26.53
CA LYS A 124 19.01 -19.84 26.52
C LYS A 124 19.58 -19.30 25.21
N VAL A 125 19.21 -19.92 24.09
CA VAL A 125 19.60 -19.48 22.75
C VAL A 125 18.52 -18.56 22.19
N GLY A 126 18.89 -17.32 21.86
CA GLY A 126 17.98 -16.39 21.18
C GLY A 126 17.77 -16.79 19.72
N ALA A 127 16.51 -16.84 19.29
CA ALA A 127 16.14 -17.13 17.91
C ALA A 127 15.04 -16.16 17.44
N LEU A 128 15.10 -15.77 16.16
CA LEU A 128 14.05 -15.02 15.49
C LEU A 128 13.42 -15.91 14.43
N ILE A 129 12.11 -16.16 14.56
CA ILE A 129 11.36 -17.06 13.70
C ILE A 129 10.29 -16.25 12.98
N MET A 130 10.33 -16.24 11.65
CA MET A 130 9.37 -15.53 10.82
C MET A 130 8.51 -16.55 10.06
N ILE A 131 7.20 -16.50 10.27
CA ILE A 131 6.25 -17.42 9.64
C ILE A 131 5.57 -16.69 8.48
N GLU A 132 5.90 -17.09 7.25
CA GLU A 132 5.23 -16.56 6.07
C GLU A 132 3.75 -16.96 6.08
N ARG A 133 2.86 -15.98 5.90
CA ARG A 133 1.42 -16.22 5.76
C ARG A 133 0.94 -15.78 4.39
N SER A 134 0.58 -14.50 4.32
CA SER A 134 -0.07 -13.92 3.16
C SER A 134 0.89 -13.11 2.31
N GLU A 135 1.75 -12.34 2.95
CA GLU A 135 2.79 -11.57 2.27
C GLU A 135 4.08 -12.38 2.30
N ARG A 136 4.83 -12.32 1.18
CA ARG A 136 6.08 -13.04 1.03
C ARG A 136 7.14 -12.45 1.95
N VAL A 137 7.85 -13.31 2.67
CA VAL A 137 8.93 -12.87 3.57
C VAL A 137 10.14 -12.37 2.77
N GLU A 138 10.27 -12.78 1.51
CA GLU A 138 11.32 -12.39 0.56
C GLU A 138 11.50 -10.87 0.45
N GLU A 139 10.44 -10.07 0.56
CA GLU A 139 10.54 -8.60 0.49
C GLU A 139 11.16 -7.97 1.75
N CYS A 140 11.16 -8.69 2.88
CA CYS A 140 11.69 -8.21 4.16
C CYS A 140 13.12 -8.69 4.44
N VAL A 141 13.69 -9.58 3.61
CA VAL A 141 14.99 -10.20 3.88
C VAL A 141 15.97 -9.94 2.73
N THR A 142 17.04 -9.20 3.03
CA THR A 142 18.05 -8.79 2.03
C THR A 142 19.06 -9.88 1.67
N SER A 143 19.30 -10.84 2.58
CA SER A 143 20.23 -11.95 2.37
C SER A 143 19.73 -13.18 3.11
N VAL A 144 19.37 -14.23 2.38
CA VAL A 144 18.89 -15.49 2.93
C VAL A 144 19.72 -16.63 2.37
N GLN A 145 20.08 -17.58 3.24
CA GLN A 145 20.58 -18.87 2.79
C GLN A 145 19.38 -19.82 2.71
N THR A 146 19.02 -20.23 1.49
CA THR A 146 17.91 -21.16 1.29
C THR A 146 18.30 -22.55 1.80
N LEU A 147 17.61 -23.02 2.82
CA LEU A 147 17.72 -24.38 3.31
C LEU A 147 16.43 -25.13 2.92
N GLU A 148 16.53 -26.07 1.98
CA GLU A 148 15.43 -26.96 1.60
C GLU A 148 15.28 -28.11 2.62
N GLY A 149 15.09 -27.74 3.89
CA GLY A 149 14.89 -28.68 5.00
C GLY A 149 13.42 -28.77 5.40
N LYS A 150 12.93 -29.98 5.69
CA LYS A 150 11.66 -30.11 6.42
C LYS A 150 11.86 -29.62 7.86
N PRO A 151 10.89 -28.90 8.45
CA PRO A 151 10.98 -28.50 9.85
C PRO A 151 10.91 -29.73 10.76
N THR A 152 12.06 -30.13 11.26
CA THR A 152 12.26 -31.19 12.27
C THR A 152 12.91 -30.57 13.51
N PRO A 153 12.62 -31.08 14.72
CA PRO A 153 13.19 -30.57 15.96
C PRO A 153 14.71 -30.80 16.05
#